data_AF-A0A2C9SRZ1-F1
#
_entry.id   AF-A0A2C9SRZ1-F1
#
_cell.length_a   1.000
_cell.length_b   1.000
_cell.length_c   1.000
_cell.angle_alpha   90.00
_cell.angle_beta   90.00
_cell.angle_gamma   90.00
#
_symmetry.space_group_name_H-M   'P 1'
#
loop_
_entity.id
_entity.type
_entity.pdbx_description
1 polymer ?
#
loop_
_entity_poly.entity_id
_entity_poly.type
_entity_poly.pdbx_seq_one_letter_code
_entity_poly.pdbx_strand_id
1 'polypeptide(L)'
;MTVVTPGRGRTSITIRSEAFEKICCGTVTLSVPLCDDIVHIGVRDAPQTGALRVRKRPRSVTVDRVDGRPLQVAIVDQRDGLTGSAGQAAPLVSLVFREPVQALELRRCRGAGRRGWEVATSAATDAGQLQQFLDTVGAFGSAKQARASGIGED
;
A
#
# COMPACT_ATOMS: atom_id res chain seq x y z
N MET A 1 40.63 14.06 13.07
CA MET A 1 39.43 13.48 13.72
C MET A 1 38.29 13.59 12.72
N THR A 2 38.13 12.59 11.86
CA THR A 2 37.19 12.65 10.73
C THR A 2 35.83 12.15 11.22
N VAL A 3 34.87 13.07 11.32
CA VAL A 3 33.49 12.72 11.67
C VAL A 3 32.90 11.95 10.49
N VAL A 4 32.86 10.63 10.63
CA VAL A 4 32.07 9.76 9.77
C VAL A 4 30.61 10.05 10.10
N THR A 5 29.97 10.88 9.28
CA THR A 5 28.50 10.99 9.29
C THR A 5 27.96 9.60 9.00
N PRO A 6 27.17 8.98 9.89
CA PRO A 6 26.47 7.76 9.50
C PRO A 6 25.54 8.16 8.35
N GLY A 7 25.88 7.71 7.14
CA GLY A 7 24.95 7.67 6.03
C GLY A 7 23.77 6.84 6.51
N ARG A 8 22.76 7.53 7.06
CA ARG A 8 21.48 6.96 7.47
C ARG A 8 21.00 6.19 6.26
N GLY A 9 21.07 4.86 6.32
CA GLY A 9 20.67 3.97 5.25
C GLY A 9 19.23 4.27 4.89
N ARG A 10 19.02 5.15 3.92
CA ARG A 10 17.73 5.29 3.26
C ARG A 10 17.62 4.03 2.44
N THR A 11 16.98 3.02 3.02
CA THR A 11 16.43 1.88 2.27
C THR A 11 15.31 2.44 1.40
N SER A 12 15.70 3.11 0.32
CA SER A 12 14.80 3.62 -0.70
C SER A 12 14.31 2.44 -1.53
N ILE A 13 13.13 1.93 -1.22
CA ILE A 13 12.52 0.86 -2.02
C ILE A 13 11.90 1.50 -3.26
N THR A 14 12.33 1.06 -4.45
CA THR A 14 11.73 1.49 -5.71
C THR A 14 10.66 0.50 -6.14
N ILE A 15 9.45 1.00 -6.32
CA ILE A 15 8.27 0.22 -6.68
C ILE A 15 7.82 0.60 -8.10
N ARG A 16 7.40 -0.42 -8.86
CA ARG A 16 6.79 -0.25 -10.19
C ARG A 16 5.42 -0.92 -10.17
N SER A 17 4.36 -0.13 -9.98
CA SER A 17 2.99 -0.62 -10.15
C SER A 17 2.34 0.14 -11.29
N GLU A 18 1.93 -0.61 -12.32
CA GLU A 18 1.17 -0.07 -13.44
C GLU A 18 -0.24 0.32 -13.02
N ALA A 19 -0.87 -0.45 -12.12
CA ALA A 19 -2.17 -0.10 -11.55
C ALA A 19 -2.11 1.24 -10.80
N PHE A 20 -1.02 1.48 -10.08
CA PHE A 20 -0.80 2.74 -9.37
C PHE A 20 -0.53 3.92 -10.31
N GLU A 21 0.07 3.68 -11.49
CA GLU A 21 0.22 4.69 -12.53
C GLU A 21 -1.12 5.12 -13.12
N LYS A 22 -2.08 4.20 -13.25
CA LYS A 22 -3.43 4.45 -13.81
C LYS A 22 -4.31 5.35 -12.94
N ILE A 23 -4.04 5.47 -11.64
CA ILE A 23 -4.75 6.43 -10.78
C ILE A 23 -4.53 7.85 -11.32
N CYS A 24 -5.58 8.61 -11.59
CA CYS A 24 -5.48 10.01 -11.98
C CYS A 24 -4.94 10.86 -10.82
N CYS A 25 -4.22 11.96 -11.13
CA CYS A 25 -3.81 12.91 -10.11
C CYS A 25 -5.05 13.48 -9.39
N GLY A 26 -4.96 13.61 -8.07
CA GLY A 26 -6.09 14.01 -7.23
C GLY A 26 -6.07 13.31 -5.88
N THR A 27 -7.19 13.39 -5.18
CA THR A 27 -7.40 12.64 -3.93
C THR A 27 -8.48 11.60 -4.16
N VAL A 28 -8.19 10.34 -3.84
CA VAL A 28 -9.17 9.25 -3.84
C VAL A 28 -9.20 8.61 -2.47
N THR A 29 -10.41 8.40 -1.94
CA THR A 29 -10.62 7.69 -0.67
C THR A 29 -11.01 6.25 -0.97
N LEU A 30 -10.29 5.26 -0.46
CA LEU A 30 -10.54 3.83 -0.65
C LEU A 30 -11.10 3.24 0.64
N SER A 31 -12.17 2.46 0.51
CA SER A 31 -12.66 1.63 1.61
C SER A 31 -11.82 0.37 1.66
N VAL A 32 -11.24 0.05 2.81
CA VAL A 32 -10.37 -1.11 3.01
C VAL A 32 -10.83 -1.93 4.20
N PRO A 33 -10.65 -3.26 4.17
CA PRO A 33 -10.97 -4.09 5.32
C PRO A 33 -9.98 -3.83 6.47
N LEU A 34 -10.53 -3.67 7.67
CA LEU A 34 -9.78 -3.50 8.91
C LEU A 34 -10.03 -4.68 9.84
N CYS A 35 -8.97 -5.13 10.50
CA CYS A 35 -9.02 -6.07 11.60
C CYS A 35 -8.00 -5.62 12.66
N ASP A 36 -8.45 -5.43 13.90
CA ASP A 36 -7.60 -4.93 14.99
C ASP A 36 -6.83 -3.64 14.63
N ASP A 37 -7.51 -2.70 13.97
CA ASP A 37 -6.92 -1.46 13.43
C ASP A 37 -5.84 -1.61 12.34
N ILE A 38 -5.62 -2.83 11.84
CA ILE A 38 -4.69 -3.16 10.76
C ILE A 38 -5.47 -3.33 9.45
N VAL A 39 -4.99 -2.71 8.38
CA VAL A 39 -5.55 -2.89 7.03
C VAL A 39 -5.15 -4.27 6.51
N HIS A 40 -6.11 -5.14 6.29
CA HIS A 40 -5.84 -6.46 5.74
C HIS A 40 -5.98 -6.43 4.21
N ILE A 41 -5.03 -7.01 3.49
CA ILE A 41 -5.06 -7.17 2.04
C ILE A 41 -5.20 -8.66 1.74
N GLY A 42 -6.11 -9.02 0.83
CA GLY A 42 -6.36 -10.42 0.46
C GLY A 42 -7.49 -11.11 1.24
N VAL A 43 -8.13 -10.42 2.18
CA VAL A 43 -9.36 -10.91 2.84
C VAL A 43 -10.60 -10.53 2.03
N ARG A 44 -11.49 -11.51 1.83
CA ARG A 44 -12.80 -11.31 1.19
C ARG A 44 -13.85 -10.74 2.14
N ASP A 45 -13.74 -11.10 3.42
CA ASP A 45 -14.68 -10.69 4.46
C ASP A 45 -13.88 -10.10 5.62
N ALA A 46 -14.28 -8.91 6.07
CA ALA A 46 -13.70 -8.28 7.24
C ALA A 46 -14.81 -7.70 8.11
N PRO A 47 -14.71 -7.85 9.44
CA PRO A 47 -15.74 -7.38 10.35
C PRO A 47 -15.84 -5.86 10.38
N GLN A 48 -14.78 -5.16 9.99
CA GLN A 48 -14.71 -3.70 9.98
C GLN A 48 -14.14 -3.19 8.66
N THR A 49 -14.56 -1.98 8.28
CA THR A 49 -14.02 -1.27 7.13
C THR A 49 -13.46 0.08 7.57
N GLY A 50 -12.29 0.42 7.06
CA GLY A 50 -11.64 1.71 7.24
C GLY A 50 -11.57 2.47 5.93
N ALA A 51 -11.10 3.71 6.00
CA ALA A 51 -10.87 4.53 4.83
C ALA A 51 -9.40 4.94 4.71
N LEU A 52 -8.80 4.63 3.56
CA LEU A 52 -7.50 5.16 3.17
C LEU A 52 -7.70 6.33 2.23
N ARG A 53 -6.96 7.41 2.47
CA ARG A 53 -6.86 8.54 1.56
C ARG A 53 -5.57 8.43 0.77
N VAL A 54 -5.71 8.40 -0.54
CA VAL A 54 -4.59 8.39 -1.49
C VAL A 54 -4.57 9.74 -2.19
N ARG A 55 -3.53 10.53 -1.91
CA ARG A 55 -3.31 11.85 -2.51
C ARG A 55 -2.20 11.72 -3.54
N LYS A 56 -2.57 11.57 -4.81
CA LYS A 56 -1.62 11.47 -5.93
C LYS A 56 -1.39 12.85 -6.54
N ARG A 57 -0.14 13.30 -6.52
CA ARG A 57 0.36 14.47 -7.24
C ARG A 57 1.31 14.01 -8.37
N PRO A 58 1.65 14.87 -9.34
CA PRO A 58 2.52 14.49 -10.46
C PRO A 58 3.90 13.93 -10.06
N ARG A 59 4.40 14.28 -8.87
CA ARG A 59 5.74 13.90 -8.39
C ARG A 59 5.75 13.24 -7.01
N SER A 60 4.60 13.12 -6.35
CA SER A 60 4.51 12.55 -5.01
C SER A 60 3.16 11.88 -4.82
N VAL A 61 3.12 10.80 -4.04
CA VAL A 61 1.87 10.21 -3.56
C VAL A 61 1.96 10.07 -2.05
N THR A 62 0.85 10.36 -1.38
CA THR A 62 0.72 10.13 0.06
C THR A 62 -0.46 9.21 0.27
N VAL A 63 -0.27 8.17 1.07
CA VAL A 63 -1.35 7.27 1.52
C VAL A 63 -1.42 7.35 3.03
N ASP A 64 -2.58 7.75 3.56
CA ASP A 64 -2.83 7.91 4.99
C ASP A 64 -4.22 7.36 5.36
N ARG A 65 -4.45 7.04 6.64
CA ARG A 65 -5.81 6.74 7.10
C ARG A 65 -6.60 8.04 7.25
N VAL A 66 -7.85 8.03 6.81
CA VAL A 66 -8.75 9.19 6.92
C VAL A 66 -8.99 9.57 8.39
N ASP A 67 -9.08 8.56 9.28
CA ASP A 67 -9.31 8.73 10.71
C ASP A 67 -8.10 9.31 11.47
N GLY A 68 -6.98 9.60 10.79
CA GLY A 68 -5.75 10.14 11.41
C GLY A 68 -4.94 9.15 12.24
N ARG A 69 -5.43 7.90 12.37
CA ARG A 69 -4.70 6.79 13.02
C ARG A 69 -3.50 6.35 12.17
N PRO A 70 -2.47 5.76 12.80
CA PRO A 70 -1.36 5.19 12.05
C PRO A 70 -1.83 4.09 11.10
N LEU A 71 -1.25 4.09 9.91
CA LEU A 71 -1.42 3.07 8.89
C LEU A 71 -0.56 1.86 9.22
N GLN A 72 -1.21 0.74 9.49
CA GLN A 72 -0.58 -0.57 9.51
C GLN A 72 -1.27 -1.46 8.48
N VAL A 73 -0.49 -2.27 7.75
CA VAL A 73 -1.00 -3.11 6.67
C VAL A 73 -0.47 -4.52 6.84
N ALA A 74 -1.37 -5.50 6.69
CA ALA A 74 -1.05 -6.91 6.67
C ALA A 74 -1.54 -7.53 5.36
N ILE A 75 -0.70 -8.34 4.74
CA ILE A 75 -1.07 -9.20 3.62
C ILE A 75 -1.44 -10.56 4.19
N VAL A 76 -2.68 -10.96 3.96
CA VAL A 76 -3.23 -12.23 4.42
C VAL A 76 -3.20 -13.18 3.24
N ASP A 77 -2.30 -14.15 3.30
CA ASP A 77 -2.25 -15.25 2.34
C ASP A 77 -3.21 -16.34 2.84
N GLN A 78 -4.40 -16.39 2.25
CA GLN A 78 -5.31 -17.51 2.44
C GLN A 78 -4.76 -18.66 1.59
N ARG A 79 -3.87 -19.47 2.17
CA ARG A 79 -3.49 -20.73 1.54
C ARG A 79 -4.73 -21.61 1.48
N ASP A 80 -5.34 -21.64 0.31
CA ASP A 80 -6.41 -22.58 0.00
C ASP A 80 -5.81 -23.97 0.20
N GLY A 81 -6.34 -24.70 1.18
CA GLY A 81 -5.72 -25.90 1.74
C GLY A 81 -5.61 -27.02 0.72
N LEU A 82 -4.57 -27.02 -0.11
CA LEU A 82 -4.12 -28.17 -0.88
C LEU A 82 -3.27 -29.10 -0.02
N THR A 83 -3.81 -29.53 1.13
CA THR A 83 -3.34 -30.74 1.81
C THR A 83 -4.53 -31.39 2.49
N GLY A 84 -4.98 -32.53 1.96
CA GLY A 84 -6.10 -33.33 2.47
C GLY A 84 -5.81 -33.94 3.85
N SER A 85 -5.72 -33.12 4.88
CA SER A 85 -5.70 -33.54 6.27
C SER A 85 -6.36 -32.44 7.09
N ALA A 86 -7.27 -32.85 7.96
CA ALA A 86 -8.10 -31.98 8.81
C ALA A 86 -7.26 -31.19 9.83
N GLY A 87 -6.54 -30.20 9.33
CA GLY A 87 -5.83 -29.19 10.08
C GLY A 87 -6.10 -27.87 9.39
N GLN A 88 -7.00 -27.07 9.98
CA GLN A 88 -7.34 -25.73 9.51
C GLN A 88 -6.06 -24.88 9.55
N ALA A 89 -5.34 -24.80 8.41
CA ALA A 89 -4.12 -24.04 8.32
C ALA A 89 -4.45 -22.58 8.61
N ALA A 90 -3.86 -22.04 9.69
CA ALA A 90 -4.02 -20.64 10.03
C ALA A 90 -3.53 -19.78 8.85
N PRO A 91 -4.25 -18.71 8.47
CA PRO A 91 -3.82 -17.84 7.39
C PRO A 91 -2.45 -17.23 7.71
N LEU A 92 -1.57 -17.15 6.71
CA LEU A 92 -0.27 -16.52 6.91
C LEU A 92 -0.44 -15.00 6.80
N VAL A 93 -0.20 -14.31 7.90
CA VAL A 93 -0.32 -12.85 7.99
C VAL A 93 1.08 -12.24 7.95
N SER A 94 1.35 -11.44 6.91
CA SER A 94 2.62 -10.76 6.73
C SER A 94 2.45 -9.25 6.80
N LEU A 95 3.06 -8.61 7.81
CA LEU A 95 3.01 -7.16 7.98
C LEU A 95 3.87 -6.47 6.92
N VAL A 96 3.33 -5.44 6.25
CA VAL A 96 4.04 -4.61 5.26
C VAL A 96 4.94 -3.58 5.94
N PHE A 97 4.60 -3.15 7.15
CA PHE A 97 5.42 -2.26 7.96
C PHE A 97 5.77 -2.91 9.31
N ARG A 98 7.04 -2.75 9.71
CA ARG A 98 7.59 -3.20 11.00
C ARG A 98 6.94 -2.47 12.15
N GLU A 99 6.58 -1.21 11.92
CA GLU A 99 5.92 -0.32 12.85
C GLU A 99 4.81 0.45 12.12
N PRO A 100 3.70 0.79 12.79
CA PRO A 100 2.64 1.58 12.21
C PRO A 100 3.16 2.96 11.75
N VAL A 101 2.85 3.37 10.51
CA VAL A 101 3.34 4.63 9.94
C VAL A 101 2.21 5.65 9.81
N GLN A 102 2.47 6.93 10.10
CA GLN A 102 1.41 7.95 9.98
C GLN A 102 0.94 8.16 8.54
N ALA A 103 1.87 8.14 7.59
CA ALA A 103 1.58 8.21 6.18
C ALA A 103 2.67 7.49 5.39
N LEU A 104 2.25 6.76 4.35
CA LEU A 104 3.16 6.24 3.36
C LEU A 104 3.39 7.31 2.28
N GLU A 105 4.61 7.83 2.23
CA GLU A 105 5.02 8.80 1.23
C GLU A 105 5.81 8.14 0.11
N LEU A 106 5.40 8.41 -1.12
CA LEU A 106 6.08 8.00 -2.33
C LEU A 106 6.53 9.22 -3.12
N ARG A 107 7.72 9.15 -3.69
CA ARG A 107 8.30 10.19 -4.53
C ARG A 107 8.60 9.61 -5.90
N ARG A 108 8.33 10.38 -6.94
CA ARG A 108 8.68 9.96 -8.29
C ARG A 108 10.21 9.89 -8.41
N CYS A 109 10.74 8.74 -8.81
CA CYS A 109 12.18 8.62 -9.07
C CYS A 109 12.60 9.63 -10.14
N ARG A 110 13.63 10.43 -9.86
CA ARG A 110 14.25 11.32 -10.86
C ARG A 110 15.55 10.67 -11.33
N GLY A 111 15.48 9.92 -12.42
CA GLY A 111 16.65 9.33 -13.06
C GLY A 111 16.33 8.86 -14.47
N ALA A 112 17.22 9.14 -15.42
CA ALA A 112 17.10 8.67 -16.80
C ALA A 112 16.95 7.13 -16.81
N GLY A 113 15.77 6.64 -17.21
CA GLY A 113 15.47 5.20 -17.28
C GLY A 113 14.84 4.57 -16.05
N ARG A 114 14.79 5.24 -14.88
CA ARG A 114 14.08 4.73 -13.69
C ARG A 114 12.68 5.30 -13.60
N ARG A 115 11.73 4.71 -14.35
CA ARG A 115 10.30 4.91 -14.10
C ARG A 115 9.90 4.10 -12.86
N GLY A 116 9.35 4.77 -11.86
CA GLY A 116 8.99 4.15 -10.59
C GLY A 116 8.68 5.17 -9.50
N TRP A 117 8.20 4.64 -8.39
CA TRP A 117 7.94 5.38 -7.16
C TRP A 117 8.93 4.92 -6.09
N GLU A 118 9.70 5.86 -5.56
CA GLU A 118 10.56 5.66 -4.40
C GLU A 118 9.73 5.82 -3.14
N VAL A 119 9.73 4.79 -2.29
CA VAL A 119 9.04 4.83 -1.01
C VAL A 119 9.95 5.47 0.04
N ALA A 120 9.47 6.53 0.66
CA ALA A 120 10.20 7.30 1.67
C ALA A 120 9.91 6.81 3.10
N THR A 121 9.89 5.49 3.33
CA THR A 121 9.80 4.91 4.67
C THR A 121 10.86 3.85 4.90
N SER A 122 11.48 3.88 6.08
CA SER A 122 12.35 2.81 6.59
C SER A 122 11.59 1.72 7.33
N ALA A 123 10.29 1.91 7.58
CA ALA A 123 9.45 0.96 8.30
C ALA A 123 9.01 -0.23 7.44
N ALA A 124 9.20 -0.18 6.11
CA ALA A 124 8.83 -1.29 5.25
C ALA A 124 9.58 -2.59 5.63
N THR A 125 8.84 -3.69 5.78
CA THR A 125 9.39 -5.03 6.09
C THR A 125 10.06 -5.65 4.87
N ASP A 126 9.32 -5.67 3.75
CA ASP A 126 9.67 -6.35 2.52
C ASP A 126 9.18 -5.57 1.28
N ALA A 127 10.00 -5.57 0.22
CA ALA A 127 9.72 -4.86 -1.01
C ALA A 127 8.57 -5.50 -1.82
N GLY A 128 8.44 -6.83 -1.79
CA GLY A 128 7.38 -7.56 -2.47
C GLY A 128 6.01 -7.31 -1.84
N GLN A 129 5.94 -7.33 -0.51
CA GLN A 129 4.73 -7.00 0.24
C GLN A 129 4.30 -5.54 0.01
N LEU A 130 5.26 -4.62 0.04
CA LEU A 130 4.99 -3.21 -0.25
C LEU A 130 4.51 -3.00 -1.70
N GLN A 131 5.10 -3.71 -2.66
CA GLN A 131 4.68 -3.72 -4.05
C GLN A 131 3.23 -4.23 -4.20
N GLN A 132 2.88 -5.32 -3.52
CA GLN A 132 1.54 -5.90 -3.54
C GLN A 132 0.49 -4.97 -2.91
N PHE A 133 0.84 -4.32 -1.79
CA PHE A 133 -0.02 -3.30 -1.19
C PHE A 133 -0.29 -2.15 -2.17
N LEU A 134 0.76 -1.60 -2.77
CA LEU A 134 0.63 -0.47 -3.71
C LEU A 134 -0.11 -0.86 -4.99
N ASP A 135 0.06 -2.09 -5.46
CA ASP A 135 -0.70 -2.60 -6.60
C ASP A 135 -2.19 -2.72 -6.28
N THR A 136 -2.52 -3.20 -5.09
CA THR A 136 -3.89 -3.25 -4.58
C THR A 136 -4.48 -1.84 -4.48
N VAL A 137 -3.77 -0.90 -3.86
CA VAL A 137 -4.20 0.52 -3.79
C VAL A 137 -4.39 1.09 -5.19
N GLY A 138 -3.48 0.77 -6.12
CA GLY A 138 -3.55 1.11 -7.54
C GLY A 138 -4.84 0.64 -8.21
N ALA A 139 -5.12 -0.66 -8.10
CA ALA A 139 -6.28 -1.29 -8.70
C ALA A 139 -7.59 -0.75 -8.12
N PHE A 140 -7.68 -0.63 -6.80
CA PHE A 140 -8.87 -0.09 -6.11
C PHE A 140 -9.08 1.39 -6.43
N GLY A 141 -8.00 2.18 -6.45
CA GLY A 141 -8.06 3.60 -6.80
C GLY A 141 -8.51 3.83 -8.24
N SER A 142 -7.92 3.09 -9.18
CA SER A 142 -8.31 3.15 -10.59
C SER A 142 -9.76 2.69 -10.80
N ALA A 143 -10.18 1.61 -10.15
CA ALA A 143 -11.55 1.10 -10.25
C ALA A 143 -12.57 2.10 -9.67
N LYS A 144 -12.24 2.73 -8.53
CA LYS A 144 -13.11 3.73 -7.90
C LYS A 144 -13.22 4.99 -8.76
N GLN A 145 -12.11 5.45 -9.33
CA GLN A 145 -12.13 6.59 -10.26
C GLN A 145 -12.89 6.26 -11.54
N ALA A 146 -12.71 5.08 -12.12
CA ALA A 146 -13.46 4.65 -13.31
C ALA A 146 -14.98 4.66 -13.06
N ARG A 147 -15.42 4.21 -11.88
CA ARG A 147 -16.83 4.29 -11.48
C ARG A 147 -17.32 5.73 -11.26
N ALA A 148 -16.48 6.60 -10.70
CA ALA A 148 -16.84 8.01 -10.52
C ALA A 148 -16.91 8.77 -11.86
N SER A 149 -16.07 8.42 -12.83
CA SER A 149 -16.07 9.01 -14.17
C SER A 149 -17.13 8.43 -15.11
N GLY A 150 -17.66 7.23 -14.82
CA GLY A 150 -18.75 6.61 -15.59
C GLY A 150 -20.17 7.06 -15.20
N ILE A 151 -20.31 8.03 -14.28
CA ILE A 151 -21.59 8.65 -13.90
C ILE A 151 -21.68 10.00 -14.63
N GLY A 152 -21.65 9.95 -15.96
CA GLY A 152 -21.59 11.13 -16.83
C GLY A 152 -21.94 10.87 -18.29
N GLU A 153 -22.76 9.86 -18.58
CA GLU A 153 -23.42 9.70 -19.87
C GLU A 153 -24.91 9.39 -19.60
N ASP A 154 -25.72 10.45 -19.64
CA ASP A 154 -27.14 10.44 -20.01
C ASP A 154 -27.30 11.36 -21.22
#